data_AF-A0A0C2C5X8-F1
#
_entry.id   AF-A0A0C2C5X8-F1
#
_cell.length_a   1.000
_cell.length_b   1.000
_cell.length_c   1.000
_cell.angle_alpha   90.00
_cell.angle_beta   90.00
_cell.angle_gamma   90.00
#
_symmetry.space_group_name_H-M   'P 1'
#
loop_
_entity.id
_entity.type
_entity.pdbx_description
1 polymer ?
#
loop_
_entity_poly.entity_id
_entity_poly.type
_entity_poly.pdbx_seq_one_letter_code
_entity_poly.pdbx_strand_id
1 'polypeptide(L)'
;MFRWRSLKSSLLFGGICFTLLLLNKSFVEEYEKQEKHPYLNDVVGSAGDAVPASAGCDPAVLDELDRLRKDRSKARCSANNGKEMTCMRDENEYYFPFSFIKKQYDVTGKMSKDGSRFELFTSYSKIRVPDGDSYDPKGPFGHFATYSVETRERVRCISGETGVPMSTQWSPTPYYYPIQIAQYGLQHYSRMIVNKTEAETLIKGSESAEWKGSAAMHDTSERIFYHDDERGDVVNISTTVENASFTILVRIIESDLLVLLNYVGGHDPRCVWNDSVSFPGAEQVSFSFSLGKLRSQWYSITRDALVDASRALSSMNTSKKKEGNVVLHPGDIKVVSLGFRGRVSVRQRIEQSESAHRKSFLTAADWLITNQDEKGGWAVPVERAIADRRLVLPAGWHSAMAQ
;
A
#
# COMPACT_ATOMS: atom_id res chain seq x y z
N MET A 1 -21.03 55.46 25.05
CA MET A 1 -20.99 54.52 26.19
C MET A 1 -20.10 53.34 25.82
N PHE A 2 -18.78 53.45 26.03
CA PHE A 2 -17.82 52.40 25.67
C PHE A 2 -17.85 51.26 26.70
N ARG A 3 -18.06 50.03 26.21
CA ARG A 3 -18.26 48.82 27.01
C ARG A 3 -16.92 48.33 27.59
N TRP A 4 -16.61 48.74 28.82
CA TRP A 4 -15.37 48.48 29.56
C TRP A 4 -15.29 47.08 30.23
N ARG A 5 -16.06 46.09 29.79
CA ARG A 5 -16.10 44.75 30.43
C ARG A 5 -15.23 43.67 29.74
N SER A 6 -14.68 43.92 28.55
CA SER A 6 -14.00 42.87 27.78
C SER A 6 -12.47 42.76 27.98
N LEU A 7 -11.80 43.82 28.47
CA LEU A 7 -10.34 43.79 28.57
C LEU A 7 -9.80 42.91 29.71
N LYS A 8 -10.54 42.79 30.83
CA LYS A 8 -10.07 42.00 31.97
C LYS A 8 -9.98 40.51 31.64
N SER A 9 -10.90 40.01 30.81
CA SER A 9 -10.92 38.59 30.41
C SER A 9 -9.81 38.26 29.40
N SER A 10 -9.48 39.17 28.47
CA SER A 10 -8.35 38.97 27.54
C SER A 10 -7.00 39.05 28.23
N LEU A 11 -6.83 39.92 29.23
CA LEU A 11 -5.58 40.01 30.00
C LEU A 11 -5.39 38.78 30.91
N LEU A 12 -6.46 38.26 31.49
CA LEU A 12 -6.43 37.00 32.26
C LEU A 12 -6.10 35.80 31.36
N PHE A 13 -6.69 35.72 30.17
CA PHE A 13 -6.40 34.63 29.24
C PHE A 13 -4.98 34.71 28.66
N GLY A 14 -4.51 35.92 28.34
CA GLY A 14 -3.13 36.17 27.93
C GLY A 14 -2.11 35.83 29.02
N GLY A 15 -2.41 36.16 30.28
CA GLY A 15 -1.58 35.82 31.43
C GLY A 15 -1.48 34.32 31.65
N ILE A 16 -2.58 33.58 31.52
CA ILE A 16 -2.61 32.11 31.66
C ILE A 16 -1.84 31.43 30.51
N CYS A 17 -1.97 31.92 29.27
CA CYS A 17 -1.19 31.39 28.15
C CYS A 17 0.31 31.66 28.32
N PHE A 18 0.69 32.83 28.85
CA PHE A 18 2.09 33.17 29.06
C PHE A 18 2.72 32.36 30.19
N THR A 19 2.00 32.09 31.28
CA THR A 19 2.48 31.20 32.35
C THR A 19 2.59 29.76 31.89
N LEU A 20 1.67 29.26 31.06
CA LEU A 20 1.77 27.92 30.46
C LEU A 20 2.97 27.80 29.51
N LEU A 21 3.27 28.85 28.72
CA LEU A 21 4.47 28.88 27.87
C LEU A 21 5.76 28.90 28.68
N LEU A 22 5.82 29.65 29.78
CA LEU A 22 6.99 29.68 30.66
C LEU A 22 7.19 28.34 31.39
N LEU A 23 6.10 27.69 31.83
CA LEU A 23 6.17 26.36 32.44
C LEU A 23 6.66 25.31 31.43
N ASN A 24 6.20 25.36 30.19
CA ASN A 24 6.64 24.43 29.15
C ASN A 24 8.13 24.64 28.80
N LYS A 25 8.58 25.90 28.75
CA LYS A 25 10.00 26.22 28.55
C LYS A 25 10.88 25.74 29.71
N SER A 26 10.43 25.91 30.95
CA SER A 26 11.12 25.41 32.15
C SER A 26 11.26 23.89 32.14
N PHE A 27 10.20 23.17 31.74
CA PHE A 27 10.22 21.71 31.63
C PHE A 27 11.19 21.21 30.57
N VAL A 28 11.27 21.89 29.42
CA VAL A 28 12.22 21.55 28.35
C VAL A 28 13.66 21.83 28.77
N GLU A 29 13.94 22.95 29.44
CA GLU A 29 15.29 23.27 29.95
C GLU A 29 15.76 22.33 31.08
N GLU A 30 14.83 21.79 31.87
CA GLU A 30 15.14 20.81 32.92
C GLU A 30 15.40 19.41 32.33
N TYR A 31 14.67 19.03 31.27
CA TYR A 31 14.93 17.80 30.51
C TYR A 31 16.29 17.84 29.79
N GLU A 32 16.65 18.96 29.16
CA GLU A 32 17.95 19.12 28.49
C GLU A 32 19.15 19.18 29.47
N LYS A 33 18.92 19.56 30.74
CA LYS A 33 19.95 19.50 31.78
C LYS A 33 20.21 18.08 32.29
N GLN A 34 19.21 17.20 32.28
CA GLN A 34 19.38 15.80 32.70
C GLN A 34 20.18 14.96 31.69
N GLU A 35 20.17 15.29 30.40
CA GLU A 35 20.98 14.58 29.39
C GLU A 35 22.48 14.95 29.39
N LYS A 36 22.91 15.97 30.15
CA LYS A 36 24.30 16.48 30.14
C LYS A 36 25.23 15.97 31.25
N HIS A 37 24.83 14.96 32.03
CA HIS A 37 25.73 14.28 32.97
C HIS A 37 26.11 12.87 32.47
N PRO A 38 27.21 12.71 31.73
CA PRO A 38 27.79 11.40 31.49
C PRO A 38 28.41 10.91 32.80
N TYR A 39 27.96 9.76 33.30
CA TYR A 39 28.56 9.12 34.46
C TYR A 39 30.06 8.90 34.18
N LEU A 40 30.88 9.59 34.98
CA LEU A 40 32.31 9.39 35.09
C LEU A 40 32.59 7.94 35.54
N ASN A 41 33.55 7.31 34.87
CA ASN A 41 34.28 6.16 35.37
C ASN A 41 35.04 6.54 36.64
N ASP A 42 34.62 6.05 37.79
CA ASP A 42 35.48 6.00 38.98
C ASP A 42 35.96 4.56 39.20
N VAL A 43 37.21 4.34 38.80
CA VAL A 43 38.04 3.20 39.19
C VAL A 43 38.67 3.55 40.53
N VAL A 44 38.22 2.92 41.62
CA VAL A 44 39.00 2.82 42.86
C VAL A 44 38.86 1.40 43.39
N GLY A 45 39.98 0.69 43.47
CA GLY A 45 40.08 -0.65 44.02
C GLY A 45 40.11 -0.68 45.55
N SER A 46 39.72 -1.82 46.10
CA SER A 46 40.27 -2.37 47.33
C SER A 46 40.07 -3.89 47.35
N ALA A 47 41.07 -4.56 47.91
CA ALA A 47 41.40 -5.97 47.82
C ALA A 47 40.53 -6.91 48.69
N GLY A 48 40.61 -8.21 48.37
CA GLY A 48 40.52 -9.30 49.35
C GLY A 48 39.37 -10.28 49.13
N ASP A 49 39.55 -11.29 48.28
CA ASP A 49 39.75 -12.68 48.71
C ASP A 49 39.55 -13.67 47.55
N ALA A 50 40.59 -14.48 47.33
CA ALA A 50 40.63 -15.51 46.32
C ALA A 50 39.96 -16.80 46.83
N VAL A 51 39.00 -17.33 46.07
CA VAL A 51 38.49 -18.71 46.16
C VAL A 51 38.28 -19.22 44.72
N PRO A 52 38.64 -20.49 44.41
CA PRO A 52 39.22 -20.83 43.11
C PRO A 52 38.20 -21.09 42.00
N ALA A 53 38.67 -20.93 40.77
CA ALA A 53 38.00 -21.35 39.55
C ALA A 53 37.78 -22.87 39.54
N SER A 54 36.53 -23.31 39.69
CA SER A 54 36.01 -24.53 39.08
C SER A 54 34.48 -24.55 39.08
N ALA A 55 33.92 -25.27 38.10
CA ALA A 55 32.51 -25.50 37.79
C ALA A 55 31.80 -24.39 37.00
N GLY A 56 31.90 -24.48 35.67
CA GLY A 56 30.84 -23.96 34.80
C GLY A 56 29.52 -24.62 35.19
N CYS A 57 28.51 -23.82 35.54
CA CYS A 57 27.18 -24.32 35.85
C CYS A 57 26.61 -25.06 34.62
N ASP A 58 26.05 -26.25 34.85
CA ASP A 58 25.37 -27.04 33.83
C ASP A 58 24.18 -26.22 33.26
N PRO A 59 24.13 -25.98 31.94
CA PRO A 59 23.03 -25.25 31.29
C PRO A 59 21.64 -25.80 31.60
N ALA A 60 21.51 -27.11 31.85
CA ALA A 60 20.24 -27.74 32.21
C ALA A 60 19.74 -27.31 33.60
N VAL A 61 20.65 -27.15 34.56
CA VAL A 61 20.33 -26.72 35.93
C VAL A 61 19.94 -25.24 35.95
N LEU A 62 20.57 -24.41 35.11
CA LEU A 62 20.17 -23.00 34.93
C LEU A 62 18.77 -22.89 34.32
N ASP A 63 18.43 -23.69 33.29
CA ASP A 63 17.10 -23.70 32.67
C ASP A 63 16.00 -24.16 33.66
N GLU A 64 16.31 -25.14 34.52
CA GLU A 64 15.38 -25.61 35.55
C GLU A 64 15.18 -24.61 36.69
N LEU A 65 16.23 -23.90 37.10
CA LEU A 65 16.13 -22.78 38.06
C LEU A 65 15.33 -21.60 37.49
N ASP A 66 15.49 -21.32 36.19
CA ASP A 66 14.74 -20.28 35.49
C ASP A 66 13.25 -20.63 35.35
N ARG A 67 12.93 -21.91 35.12
CA ARG A 67 11.54 -22.42 35.12
C ARG A 67 10.90 -22.30 36.50
N LEU A 68 11.61 -22.68 37.57
CA LEU A 68 11.13 -22.57 38.94
C LEU A 68 10.93 -21.10 39.37
N ARG A 69 11.82 -20.18 38.95
CA ARG A 69 11.63 -18.73 39.15
C ARG A 69 10.44 -18.18 38.38
N LYS A 70 10.23 -18.62 37.12
CA LYS A 70 9.07 -18.25 36.30
C LYS A 70 7.75 -18.78 36.85
N ASP A 71 7.74 -19.92 37.53
CA ASP A 71 6.54 -20.43 38.20
C ASP A 71 6.25 -19.70 39.52
N ARG A 72 7.29 -19.33 40.26
CA ARG A 72 7.15 -18.58 41.53
C ARG A 72 6.69 -17.13 41.35
N SER A 73 6.88 -16.58 40.14
CA SER A 73 6.46 -15.23 39.75
C SER A 73 5.09 -15.18 39.07
N LYS A 74 4.36 -16.29 38.93
CA LYS A 74 2.99 -16.24 38.39
C LYS A 74 2.00 -15.88 39.49
N ALA A 75 1.09 -14.95 39.20
CA ALA A 75 0.00 -14.55 40.09
C ALA A 75 -1.35 -14.59 39.36
N ARG A 76 -2.45 -14.74 40.12
CA ARG A 76 -3.80 -14.57 39.59
C ARG A 76 -4.24 -13.13 39.80
N CYS A 77 -4.54 -12.44 38.71
CA CYS A 77 -5.16 -11.13 38.72
C CYS A 77 -6.62 -11.24 38.30
N SER A 78 -7.43 -10.27 38.71
CA SER A 78 -8.79 -10.11 38.18
C SER A 78 -8.99 -8.68 37.67
N ALA A 79 -9.69 -8.55 36.54
CA ALA A 79 -10.05 -7.27 35.93
C ALA A 79 -11.44 -7.36 35.28
N ASN A 80 -12.08 -6.24 34.96
CA ASN A 80 -13.40 -6.19 34.28
C ASN A 80 -14.47 -7.08 34.94
N ASN A 81 -14.88 -6.73 36.16
CA ASN A 81 -15.90 -7.46 36.94
C ASN A 81 -15.50 -8.92 37.26
N GLY A 82 -14.26 -9.14 37.68
CA GLY A 82 -13.81 -10.42 38.21
C GLY A 82 -13.32 -11.42 37.17
N LYS A 83 -13.08 -11.01 35.91
CA LYS A 83 -12.46 -11.89 34.92
C LYS A 83 -11.01 -12.15 35.29
N GLU A 84 -10.73 -13.40 35.65
CA GLU A 84 -9.39 -13.84 36.04
C GLU A 84 -8.42 -13.90 34.85
N MET A 85 -7.16 -13.60 35.12
CA MET A 85 -6.05 -13.76 34.19
C MET A 85 -4.75 -14.04 34.93
N THR A 86 -3.81 -14.65 34.22
CA THR A 86 -2.45 -14.85 34.73
C THR A 86 -1.63 -13.57 34.56
N CYS A 87 -1.09 -13.08 35.66
CA CYS A 87 -0.11 -12.01 35.71
C CYS A 87 1.25 -12.56 36.12
N MET A 88 2.27 -11.73 35.97
CA MET A 88 3.53 -11.92 36.68
C MET A 88 3.53 -11.02 37.92
N ARG A 89 4.15 -11.48 39.00
CA ARG A 89 4.37 -10.76 40.23
C ARG A 89 5.85 -10.85 40.55
N ASP A 90 6.43 -9.69 40.81
CA ASP A 90 7.78 -9.57 41.35
C ASP A 90 7.69 -8.75 42.64
N GLU A 91 7.94 -9.39 43.78
CA GLU A 91 7.76 -8.82 45.12
C GLU A 91 6.39 -8.12 45.35
N ASN A 92 6.35 -6.80 45.24
CA ASN A 92 5.18 -5.93 45.43
C ASN A 92 4.59 -5.40 44.12
N GLU A 93 5.23 -5.67 42.99
CA GLU A 93 4.79 -5.23 41.68
C GLU A 93 4.04 -6.33 40.94
N TYR A 94 2.98 -5.93 40.22
CA TYR A 94 2.17 -6.81 39.39
C TYR A 94 2.27 -6.37 37.94
N TYR A 95 2.62 -7.32 37.08
CA TYR A 95 2.82 -7.13 35.66
C TYR A 95 1.69 -7.83 34.91
N PHE A 96 0.86 -7.04 34.24
CA PHE A 96 -0.23 -7.55 33.43
C PHE A 96 0.25 -7.90 32.02
N PRO A 97 -0.30 -8.96 31.41
CA PRO A 97 0.09 -9.33 30.06
C PRO A 97 -0.31 -8.24 29.06
N PHE A 98 0.59 -7.88 28.14
CA PHE A 98 0.31 -6.84 27.15
C PHE A 98 -0.90 -7.19 26.26
N SER A 99 -1.21 -8.46 26.05
CA SER A 99 -2.42 -8.89 25.33
C SER A 99 -3.71 -8.39 25.98
N PHE A 100 -3.76 -8.31 27.32
CA PHE A 100 -4.85 -7.69 28.06
C PHE A 100 -4.85 -6.18 27.88
N ILE A 101 -3.70 -5.52 28.10
CA ILE A 101 -3.54 -4.06 27.99
C ILE A 101 -3.94 -3.57 26.60
N LYS A 102 -3.44 -4.22 25.55
CA LYS A 102 -3.76 -3.95 24.14
C LYS A 102 -5.26 -3.92 23.89
N LYS A 103 -6.00 -4.91 24.40
CA LYS A 103 -7.45 -4.99 24.20
C LYS A 103 -8.23 -4.02 25.07
N GLN A 104 -7.78 -3.80 26.30
CA GLN A 104 -8.47 -2.96 27.28
C GLN A 104 -8.39 -1.48 26.92
N TYR A 105 -7.22 -1.03 26.46
CA TYR A 105 -6.91 0.38 26.23
C TYR A 105 -6.75 0.74 24.75
N ASP A 106 -6.99 -0.22 23.85
CA ASP A 106 -6.81 -0.05 22.40
C ASP A 106 -5.42 0.51 22.02
N VAL A 107 -4.39 -0.05 22.64
CA VAL A 107 -2.98 0.31 22.38
C VAL A 107 -2.28 -0.75 21.57
N THR A 108 -1.23 -0.37 20.84
CA THR A 108 -0.42 -1.31 20.05
C THR A 108 1.00 -1.36 20.58
N GLY A 109 1.74 -2.39 20.21
CA GLY A 109 3.13 -2.51 20.63
C GLY A 109 3.86 -3.59 19.85
N LYS A 110 5.17 -3.45 19.74
CA LYS A 110 6.04 -4.37 19.03
C LYS A 110 7.38 -4.50 19.75
N MET A 111 7.99 -5.68 19.66
CA MET A 111 9.39 -5.84 20.03
C MET A 111 10.29 -5.23 18.96
N SER A 112 11.41 -4.65 19.38
CA SER A 112 12.50 -4.25 18.49
C SER A 112 13.09 -5.48 17.78
N LYS A 113 13.76 -5.27 16.63
CA LYS A 113 14.28 -6.38 15.80
C LYS A 113 15.31 -7.24 16.52
N ASP A 114 16.05 -6.65 17.45
CA ASP A 114 17.04 -7.28 18.33
C ASP A 114 16.41 -7.88 19.60
N GLY A 115 15.11 -7.71 19.82
CA GLY A 115 14.38 -8.24 20.99
C GLY A 115 14.69 -7.55 22.32
N SER A 116 15.51 -6.49 22.32
CA SER A 116 15.97 -5.82 23.53
C SER A 116 14.95 -4.86 24.14
N ARG A 117 14.01 -4.34 23.33
CA ARG A 117 13.06 -3.30 23.75
C ARG A 117 11.65 -3.59 23.27
N PHE A 118 10.69 -3.38 24.15
CA PHE A 118 9.28 -3.31 23.77
C PHE A 118 8.87 -1.86 23.53
N GLU A 119 8.37 -1.55 22.33
CA GLU A 119 7.85 -0.23 21.98
C GLU A 119 6.33 -0.24 22.07
N LEU A 120 5.78 0.57 22.98
CA LEU A 120 4.34 0.76 23.14
C LEU A 120 3.89 2.02 22.40
N PHE A 121 2.78 1.92 21.67
CA PHE A 121 2.19 3.00 20.90
C PHE A 121 0.73 3.20 21.29
N THR A 122 0.39 4.43 21.66
CA THR A 122 -0.99 4.84 21.95
C THR A 122 -1.80 5.13 20.69
N SER A 123 -1.14 5.26 19.54
CA SER A 123 -1.76 5.45 18.22
C SER A 123 -0.85 4.89 17.11
N TYR A 124 -1.43 4.59 15.95
CA TYR A 124 -0.71 3.97 14.83
C TYR A 124 -0.29 4.96 13.74
N SER A 125 -0.94 6.13 13.66
CA SER A 125 -0.73 7.10 12.59
C SER A 125 0.33 8.12 12.99
N LYS A 126 1.21 8.46 12.04
CA LYS A 126 2.19 9.52 12.22
C LYS A 126 1.67 10.82 11.60
N ILE A 127 1.76 11.91 12.35
CA ILE A 127 1.61 13.25 11.78
C ILE A 127 2.83 13.49 10.89
N ARG A 128 2.58 13.88 9.65
CA ARG A 128 3.63 14.37 8.77
C ARG A 128 3.56 15.88 8.77
N VAL A 129 4.69 16.51 9.08
CA VAL A 129 4.79 17.96 9.01
C VAL A 129 4.84 18.33 7.52
N PRO A 130 3.97 19.23 7.03
CA PRO A 130 4.05 19.73 5.66
C PRO A 130 5.40 20.40 5.41
N ASP A 131 5.89 20.28 4.17
CA ASP A 131 7.06 21.04 3.75
C ASP A 131 6.64 22.48 3.43
N GLY A 132 7.27 23.46 4.08
CA GLY A 132 7.00 24.89 3.88
C GLY A 132 5.88 25.47 4.76
N ASP A 133 5.69 26.79 4.65
CA ASP A 133 4.82 27.56 5.54
C ASP A 133 3.35 27.62 5.08
N SER A 134 3.08 27.32 3.80
CA SER A 134 1.74 27.42 3.20
C SER A 134 1.53 26.41 2.07
N TYR A 135 0.27 26.07 1.80
CA TYR A 135 -0.10 25.13 0.74
C TYR A 135 -0.07 25.81 -0.64
N ASP A 136 0.68 25.22 -1.57
CA ASP A 136 0.67 25.59 -2.99
C ASP A 136 -0.23 24.62 -3.78
N PRO A 137 -1.29 25.11 -4.47
CA PRO A 137 -2.14 24.29 -5.33
C PRO A 137 -1.40 23.60 -6.49
N LYS A 138 -0.23 24.10 -6.89
CA LYS A 138 0.64 23.46 -7.89
C LYS A 138 1.66 22.49 -7.26
N GLY A 139 1.82 22.53 -5.94
CA GLY A 139 2.66 21.64 -5.18
C GLY A 139 2.03 20.26 -4.94
N PRO A 140 2.71 19.37 -4.20
CA PRO A 140 2.15 18.07 -3.84
C PRO A 140 0.85 18.22 -3.03
N PHE A 141 -0.12 17.33 -3.28
CA PHE A 141 -1.40 17.36 -2.60
C PHE A 141 -1.30 16.73 -1.21
N GLY A 142 -1.07 17.58 -0.19
CA GLY A 142 -0.85 17.13 1.18
C GLY A 142 0.27 16.08 1.25
N HIS A 143 -0.03 14.89 1.78
CA HIS A 143 0.94 13.79 1.90
C HIS A 143 0.77 12.69 0.85
N PHE A 144 0.07 12.96 -0.25
CA PHE A 144 -0.33 11.94 -1.22
C PHE A 144 0.85 11.33 -1.98
N ALA A 145 2.02 11.97 -1.99
CA ALA A 145 3.24 11.35 -2.54
C ALA A 145 3.57 10.00 -1.85
N THR A 146 3.18 9.85 -0.59
CA THR A 146 3.40 8.64 0.22
C THR A 146 2.26 7.63 0.17
N TYR A 147 1.15 7.99 -0.50
CA TYR A 147 -0.01 7.12 -0.58
C TYR A 147 0.19 6.12 -1.71
N SER A 148 -0.35 4.92 -1.53
CA SER A 148 -0.49 3.90 -2.58
C SER A 148 -1.96 3.48 -2.63
N VAL A 149 -2.74 4.18 -3.44
CA VAL A 149 -4.20 4.02 -3.55
C VAL A 149 -4.52 2.66 -4.15
N GLU A 150 -3.82 2.31 -5.22
CA GLU A 150 -3.88 1.06 -5.96
C GLU A 150 -3.65 -0.19 -5.10
N THR A 151 -2.92 -0.06 -3.99
CA THR A 151 -2.63 -1.20 -3.10
C THR A 151 -3.73 -1.46 -2.06
N ARG A 152 -4.64 -0.51 -1.85
CA ARG A 152 -5.69 -0.61 -0.83
C ARG A 152 -6.61 -1.80 -1.08
N GLU A 153 -7.13 -2.40 -0.01
CA GLU A 153 -7.97 -3.60 -0.07
C GLU A 153 -9.19 -3.44 -0.98
N ARG A 154 -9.86 -2.28 -0.85
CA ARG A 154 -11.05 -1.90 -1.61
C ARG A 154 -10.79 -1.61 -3.10
N VAL A 155 -9.54 -1.62 -3.58
CA VAL A 155 -9.24 -1.49 -5.01
C VAL A 155 -9.14 -2.87 -5.61
N ARG A 156 -10.12 -3.21 -6.46
CA ARG A 156 -10.17 -4.49 -7.16
C ARG A 156 -9.02 -4.63 -8.15
N CYS A 157 -8.82 -3.60 -8.95
CA CYS A 157 -7.93 -3.59 -10.11
C CYS A 157 -7.70 -2.13 -10.54
N ILE A 158 -6.70 -1.92 -11.40
CA ILE A 158 -6.69 -0.79 -12.33
C ILE A 158 -7.37 -1.27 -13.61
N SER A 159 -8.45 -0.62 -14.04
CA SER A 159 -9.22 -1.04 -15.22
C SER A 159 -8.33 -1.08 -16.46
N GLY A 160 -8.39 -2.16 -17.25
CA GLY A 160 -7.71 -2.26 -18.54
C GLY A 160 -8.32 -1.32 -19.58
N GLU A 161 -9.63 -1.08 -19.47
CA GLU A 161 -10.41 -0.23 -20.37
C GLU A 161 -10.13 1.26 -20.16
N THR A 162 -10.08 1.72 -18.90
CA THR A 162 -10.01 3.16 -18.58
C THR A 162 -8.71 3.59 -17.91
N GLY A 163 -7.88 2.65 -17.45
CA GLY A 163 -6.62 2.94 -16.77
C GLY A 163 -6.75 3.54 -15.36
N VAL A 164 -7.96 3.58 -14.78
CA VAL A 164 -8.24 4.10 -13.44
C VAL A 164 -8.72 2.99 -12.48
N PRO A 165 -8.58 3.15 -11.14
CA PRO A 165 -8.91 2.11 -10.18
C PRO A 165 -10.43 1.88 -10.05
N MET A 166 -10.85 0.61 -10.01
CA MET A 166 -12.23 0.23 -9.68
C MET A 166 -12.33 -0.21 -8.21
N SER A 167 -13.36 0.28 -7.51
CA SER A 167 -13.59 0.05 -6.09
C SER A 167 -14.58 -1.09 -5.84
N THR A 168 -14.41 -1.80 -4.73
CA THR A 168 -15.37 -2.77 -4.18
C THR A 168 -15.86 -2.37 -2.79
N GLN A 169 -15.67 -1.11 -2.39
CA GLN A 169 -15.86 -0.67 -1.00
C GLN A 169 -17.29 -0.90 -0.45
N TRP A 170 -18.30 -0.80 -1.31
CA TRP A 170 -19.72 -0.91 -0.93
C TRP A 170 -20.52 -1.86 -1.83
N SER A 171 -19.85 -2.50 -2.79
CA SER A 171 -20.44 -3.44 -3.72
C SER A 171 -19.39 -4.50 -4.05
N PRO A 172 -19.75 -5.79 -4.06
CA PRO A 172 -18.83 -6.84 -4.52
C PRO A 172 -18.53 -6.70 -6.01
N THR A 173 -19.47 -6.15 -6.78
CA THR A 173 -19.25 -5.79 -8.19
C THR A 173 -18.43 -4.50 -8.24
N PRO A 174 -17.23 -4.54 -8.86
CA PRO A 174 -16.37 -3.37 -9.01
C PRO A 174 -17.07 -2.20 -9.69
N TYR A 175 -16.86 -0.99 -9.19
CA TYR A 175 -17.43 0.24 -9.74
C TYR A 175 -16.41 1.38 -9.71
N TYR A 176 -16.57 2.37 -10.58
CA TYR A 176 -15.74 3.57 -10.56
C TYR A 176 -16.16 4.48 -9.40
N TYR A 177 -15.24 4.74 -8.48
CA TYR A 177 -15.49 5.60 -7.33
C TYR A 177 -14.67 6.90 -7.47
N PRO A 178 -15.32 8.06 -7.69
CA PRO A 178 -14.63 9.30 -8.04
C PRO A 178 -13.56 9.74 -7.04
N ILE A 179 -13.82 9.61 -5.73
CA ILE A 179 -12.82 9.93 -4.70
C ILE A 179 -11.57 9.07 -4.86
N GLN A 180 -11.73 7.77 -5.10
CA GLN A 180 -10.61 6.86 -5.27
C GLN A 180 -9.80 7.20 -6.53
N ILE A 181 -10.47 7.55 -7.62
CA ILE A 181 -9.84 7.93 -8.90
C ILE A 181 -9.09 9.26 -8.75
N ALA A 182 -9.71 10.27 -8.12
CA ALA A 182 -9.06 11.54 -7.82
C ALA A 182 -7.84 11.34 -6.91
N GLN A 183 -7.96 10.53 -5.86
CA GLN A 183 -6.82 10.20 -4.98
C GLN A 183 -5.69 9.49 -5.73
N TYR A 184 -6.03 8.58 -6.65
CA TYR A 184 -5.06 7.90 -7.51
C TYR A 184 -4.32 8.89 -8.44
N GLY A 185 -5.04 9.83 -9.06
CA GLY A 185 -4.43 10.90 -9.83
C GLY A 185 -3.51 11.78 -8.96
N LEU A 186 -4.01 12.26 -7.83
CA LEU A 186 -3.30 13.19 -6.94
C LEU A 186 -2.06 12.58 -6.30
N GLN A 187 -2.02 11.28 -6.00
CA GLN A 187 -0.79 10.63 -5.55
C GLN A 187 0.29 10.62 -6.63
N HIS A 188 -0.09 10.35 -7.88
CA HIS A 188 0.86 10.26 -8.98
C HIS A 188 1.35 11.65 -9.36
N TYR A 189 0.47 12.66 -9.33
CA TYR A 189 0.86 14.05 -9.40
C TYR A 189 1.87 14.41 -8.31
N SER A 190 1.55 14.11 -7.05
CA SER A 190 2.43 14.45 -5.92
C SER A 190 3.78 13.74 -6.00
N ARG A 191 3.81 12.45 -6.40
CA ARG A 191 5.06 11.71 -6.63
C ARG A 191 5.87 12.31 -7.76
N MET A 192 5.23 12.75 -8.85
CA MET A 192 5.90 13.41 -9.97
C MET A 192 6.52 14.75 -9.57
N ILE A 193 5.87 15.52 -8.69
CA ILE A 193 6.40 16.81 -8.23
C ILE A 193 7.55 16.62 -7.22
N VAL A 194 7.43 15.64 -6.33
CA VAL A 194 8.45 15.35 -5.30
C VAL A 194 9.65 14.63 -5.90
N ASN A 195 9.43 13.63 -6.75
CA ASN A 195 10.48 12.87 -7.42
C ASN A 195 10.90 13.59 -8.70
N LYS A 196 11.96 14.39 -8.61
CA LYS A 196 12.52 15.14 -9.75
C LYS A 196 13.45 14.30 -10.64
N THR A 197 13.67 13.05 -10.29
CA THR A 197 14.58 12.16 -11.00
C THR A 197 13.86 11.58 -12.22
N GLU A 198 14.49 11.66 -13.39
CA GLU A 198 13.99 10.99 -14.58
C GLU A 198 14.06 9.47 -14.36
N ALA A 199 12.94 8.77 -14.52
CA ALA A 199 12.89 7.33 -14.39
C ALA A 199 13.70 6.70 -15.52
N GLU A 200 14.54 5.73 -15.21
CA GLU A 200 15.22 4.94 -16.25
C GLU A 200 14.18 4.21 -17.11
N THR A 201 14.32 4.33 -18.43
CA THR A 201 13.45 3.68 -19.40
C THR A 201 14.23 2.64 -20.19
N LEU A 202 13.79 1.39 -20.09
CA LEU A 202 14.21 0.30 -20.96
C LEU A 202 13.36 0.31 -22.23
N ILE A 203 14.01 0.30 -23.39
CA ILE A 203 13.36 0.21 -24.69
C ILE A 203 13.55 -1.20 -25.25
N LYS A 204 12.45 -1.80 -25.73
CA LYS A 204 12.41 -3.11 -26.39
C LYS A 204 11.51 -3.07 -27.62
N GLY A 205 11.69 -4.07 -28.50
CA GLY A 205 10.91 -4.27 -29.71
C GLY A 205 11.44 -3.53 -30.94
N SER A 206 12.51 -2.73 -30.83
CA SER A 206 13.11 -2.02 -31.96
C SER A 206 13.89 -2.94 -32.90
N GLU A 207 14.39 -4.08 -32.39
CA GLU A 207 15.16 -5.03 -33.17
C GLU A 207 14.34 -6.27 -33.51
N SER A 208 14.34 -6.69 -34.77
CA SER A 208 13.59 -7.88 -35.22
C SER A 208 13.96 -9.16 -34.47
N ALA A 209 15.19 -9.26 -33.94
CA ALA A 209 15.66 -10.40 -33.14
C ALA A 209 15.00 -10.51 -31.75
N GLU A 210 14.45 -9.41 -31.23
CA GLU A 210 13.72 -9.39 -29.96
C GLU A 210 12.32 -9.99 -30.09
N TRP A 211 11.76 -9.98 -31.30
CA TRP A 211 10.49 -10.60 -31.60
C TRP A 211 10.69 -12.10 -31.80
N LYS A 212 10.07 -12.91 -30.94
CA LYS A 212 10.08 -14.37 -31.05
C LYS A 212 8.68 -14.89 -31.42
N GLY A 213 8.63 -15.88 -32.28
CA GLY A 213 7.40 -16.65 -32.52
C GLY A 213 7.12 -17.57 -31.33
N SER A 214 5.86 -17.97 -31.13
CA SER A 214 5.54 -18.96 -30.10
C SER A 214 6.12 -20.32 -30.49
N ALA A 215 7.11 -20.82 -29.75
CA ALA A 215 7.62 -22.18 -29.93
C ALA A 215 6.64 -23.25 -29.39
N ALA A 216 5.62 -22.84 -28.63
CA ALA A 216 4.76 -23.71 -27.83
C ALA A 216 3.31 -23.82 -28.34
N MET A 217 2.96 -23.12 -29.43
CA MET A 217 1.66 -23.27 -30.06
C MET A 217 1.89 -23.69 -31.51
N HIS A 218 1.17 -24.70 -31.98
CA HIS A 218 1.06 -25.05 -33.41
C HIS A 218 0.45 -23.92 -34.28
N ASP A 219 0.40 -22.69 -33.75
CA ASP A 219 -0.09 -21.50 -34.41
C ASP A 219 0.99 -20.94 -35.32
N THR A 220 0.69 -20.93 -36.62
CA THR A 220 1.42 -20.14 -37.58
C THR A 220 1.28 -18.66 -37.19
N SER A 221 2.38 -18.06 -36.74
CA SER A 221 2.45 -16.62 -36.45
C SER A 221 3.17 -15.92 -37.59
N GLU A 222 2.45 -15.02 -38.27
CA GLU A 222 3.02 -14.14 -39.28
C GLU A 222 3.37 -12.79 -38.65
N ARG A 223 4.55 -12.26 -39.01
CA ARG A 223 5.05 -10.98 -38.53
C ARG A 223 5.62 -10.18 -39.70
N ILE A 224 5.03 -9.02 -39.96
CA ILE A 224 5.44 -8.15 -41.06
C ILE A 224 5.90 -6.83 -40.45
N PHE A 225 7.17 -6.51 -40.68
CA PHE A 225 7.80 -5.27 -40.24
C PHE A 225 7.80 -4.26 -41.38
N TYR A 226 7.37 -3.03 -41.12
CA TYR A 226 7.38 -1.96 -42.10
C TYR A 226 7.47 -0.59 -41.42
N HIS A 227 7.88 0.40 -42.20
CA HIS A 227 7.87 1.80 -41.80
C HIS A 227 6.57 2.46 -42.28
N ASP A 228 5.90 3.17 -41.38
CA ASP A 228 4.73 3.99 -41.68
C ASP A 228 5.12 5.45 -41.46
N ASP A 229 4.92 6.29 -42.48
CA ASP A 229 5.41 7.68 -42.50
C ASP A 229 4.88 8.53 -41.33
N GLU A 230 3.70 8.23 -40.81
CA GLU A 230 3.10 8.94 -39.67
C GLU A 230 3.45 8.30 -38.32
N ARG A 231 3.73 6.99 -38.31
CA ARG A 231 3.72 6.17 -37.09
C ARG A 231 5.07 5.55 -36.76
N GLY A 232 6.05 5.69 -37.64
CA GLY A 232 7.37 5.11 -37.55
C GLY A 232 7.32 3.60 -37.77
N ASP A 233 8.18 2.88 -37.07
CA ASP A 233 8.36 1.46 -37.29
C ASP A 233 7.26 0.63 -36.61
N VAL A 234 6.57 -0.18 -37.42
CA VAL A 234 5.40 -0.97 -37.02
C VAL A 234 5.64 -2.45 -37.33
N VAL A 235 5.07 -3.31 -36.48
CA VAL A 235 4.93 -4.74 -36.74
C VAL A 235 3.46 -5.13 -36.78
N ASN A 236 3.05 -5.76 -37.87
CA ASN A 236 1.76 -6.43 -37.96
C ASN A 236 1.94 -7.89 -37.54
N ILE A 237 1.10 -8.34 -36.62
CA ILE A 237 1.12 -9.68 -36.04
C ILE A 237 -0.22 -10.32 -36.34
N SER A 238 -0.19 -11.52 -36.90
CA SER A 238 -1.37 -12.34 -37.15
C SER A 238 -1.17 -13.72 -36.55
N THR A 239 -2.05 -14.13 -35.65
CA THR A 239 -2.14 -15.51 -35.12
C THR A 239 -3.50 -16.14 -35.47
N THR A 240 -3.71 -17.41 -35.13
CA THR A 240 -4.96 -18.13 -35.38
C THR A 240 -6.14 -17.64 -34.53
N VAL A 241 -5.86 -16.93 -33.44
CA VAL A 241 -6.86 -16.36 -32.54
C VAL A 241 -7.51 -15.15 -33.21
N GLU A 242 -8.84 -15.07 -33.25
CA GLU A 242 -9.51 -13.94 -33.90
C GLU A 242 -9.38 -12.63 -33.11
N ASN A 243 -9.48 -12.72 -31.79
CA ASN A 243 -9.52 -11.54 -30.92
C ASN A 243 -8.11 -11.02 -30.62
N ALA A 244 -7.91 -9.74 -30.92
CA ALA A 244 -6.74 -8.97 -30.52
C ALA A 244 -6.59 -8.97 -28.99
N SER A 245 -5.42 -9.36 -28.50
CA SER A 245 -5.06 -9.31 -27.08
C SER A 245 -3.55 -9.19 -26.92
N PHE A 246 -3.11 -8.78 -25.73
CA PHE A 246 -1.70 -8.83 -25.35
C PHE A 246 -1.55 -9.45 -23.96
N THR A 247 -0.35 -9.93 -23.66
CA THR A 247 -0.06 -10.62 -22.40
C THR A 247 1.22 -10.11 -21.78
N ILE A 248 1.25 -9.94 -20.47
CA ILE A 248 2.47 -9.69 -19.70
C ILE A 248 2.74 -10.92 -18.84
N LEU A 249 3.88 -11.57 -19.03
CA LEU A 249 4.32 -12.66 -18.17
C LEU A 249 5.25 -12.10 -17.08
N VAL A 250 4.89 -12.34 -15.82
CA VAL A 250 5.63 -11.87 -14.65
C VAL A 250 6.11 -13.07 -13.85
N ARG A 251 7.35 -13.04 -13.36
CA ARG A 251 7.91 -14.03 -12.43
C ARG A 251 7.97 -13.43 -11.04
N ILE A 252 7.37 -14.08 -10.06
CA ILE A 252 7.51 -13.75 -8.64
C ILE A 252 8.84 -14.34 -8.16
N ILE A 253 9.75 -13.51 -7.67
CA ILE A 253 11.14 -13.92 -7.40
C ILE A 253 11.22 -14.91 -6.24
N GLU A 254 10.49 -14.65 -5.15
CA GLU A 254 10.57 -15.48 -3.93
C GLU A 254 10.06 -16.92 -4.15
N SER A 255 8.96 -17.08 -4.89
CA SER A 255 8.29 -18.37 -5.06
C SER A 255 8.53 -19.04 -6.40
N ASP A 256 9.27 -18.38 -7.30
CA ASP A 256 9.42 -18.78 -8.70
C ASP A 256 8.10 -18.96 -9.48
N LEU A 257 7.03 -18.30 -9.04
CA LEU A 257 5.71 -18.45 -9.66
C LEU A 257 5.63 -17.58 -10.92
N LEU A 258 5.18 -18.15 -12.03
CA LEU A 258 4.85 -17.39 -13.23
C LEU A 258 3.38 -16.93 -13.18
N VAL A 259 3.15 -15.64 -13.41
CA VAL A 259 1.83 -15.02 -13.48
C VAL A 259 1.64 -14.47 -14.89
N LEU A 260 0.74 -15.08 -15.65
CA LEU A 260 0.34 -14.61 -16.98
C LEU A 260 -0.85 -13.65 -16.84
N LEU A 261 -0.62 -12.38 -17.17
CA LEU A 261 -1.64 -11.34 -17.21
C LEU A 261 -2.10 -11.17 -18.66
N ASN A 262 -3.29 -11.66 -19.00
CA ASN A 262 -3.90 -11.50 -20.31
C ASN A 262 -4.76 -10.24 -20.34
N TYR A 263 -4.66 -9.45 -21.40
CA TYR A 263 -5.46 -8.26 -21.62
C TYR A 263 -6.30 -8.48 -22.87
N VAL A 264 -7.58 -8.74 -22.65
CA VAL A 264 -8.49 -9.24 -23.68
C VAL A 264 -9.58 -8.21 -23.98
N GLY A 265 -9.95 -8.12 -25.25
CA GLY A 265 -11.10 -7.31 -25.67
C GLY A 265 -12.42 -7.87 -25.14
N GLY A 266 -13.40 -6.99 -24.97
CA GLY A 266 -14.71 -7.30 -24.38
C GLY A 266 -14.84 -6.76 -22.97
N HIS A 267 -16.08 -6.40 -22.59
CA HIS A 267 -16.39 -5.89 -21.25
C HIS A 267 -16.64 -7.06 -20.28
N ASP A 268 -15.99 -7.05 -19.12
CA ASP A 268 -16.27 -7.96 -18.02
C ASP A 268 -16.41 -7.19 -16.69
N PRO A 269 -17.52 -7.35 -15.95
CA PRO A 269 -17.77 -6.57 -14.74
C PRO A 269 -16.81 -6.90 -13.59
N ARG A 270 -16.11 -8.05 -13.62
CA ARG A 270 -15.19 -8.47 -12.55
C ARG A 270 -13.87 -7.70 -12.57
N CYS A 271 -13.61 -6.97 -13.66
CA CYS A 271 -12.37 -6.26 -14.01
C CYS A 271 -11.13 -7.15 -14.20
N VAL A 272 -10.86 -8.01 -13.22
CA VAL A 272 -9.84 -9.06 -13.25
C VAL A 272 -10.43 -10.37 -12.76
N TRP A 273 -10.14 -11.46 -13.45
CA TRP A 273 -10.59 -12.80 -13.07
C TRP A 273 -9.52 -13.86 -13.38
N ASN A 274 -9.63 -14.98 -12.69
CA ASN A 274 -8.80 -16.16 -12.96
C ASN A 274 -9.44 -16.95 -14.11
N ASP A 275 -8.65 -17.34 -15.11
CA ASP A 275 -9.12 -18.05 -16.30
C ASP A 275 -9.37 -19.57 -16.08
N SER A 276 -9.19 -20.07 -14.84
CA SER A 276 -9.37 -21.47 -14.37
C SER A 276 -8.39 -22.49 -15.00
N VAL A 277 -7.86 -23.53 -14.37
CA VAL A 277 -7.65 -23.94 -12.96
C VAL A 277 -6.12 -24.08 -12.85
N SER A 278 -5.48 -23.33 -11.97
CA SER A 278 -4.09 -23.63 -11.61
C SER A 278 -4.08 -24.98 -10.89
N PHE A 279 -3.69 -26.04 -11.60
CA PHE A 279 -3.54 -27.37 -11.03
C PHE A 279 -2.50 -27.31 -9.90
N PRO A 280 -2.64 -28.12 -8.82
CA PRO A 280 -1.58 -28.27 -7.84
C PRO A 280 -0.29 -28.68 -8.55
N GLY A 281 0.75 -27.84 -8.50
CA GLY A 281 2.02 -28.04 -9.21
C GLY A 281 2.17 -27.25 -10.52
N ALA A 282 1.19 -26.43 -10.92
CA ALA A 282 1.37 -25.52 -12.05
C ALA A 282 2.36 -24.40 -11.66
N GLU A 283 3.52 -24.38 -12.32
CA GLU A 283 4.52 -23.30 -12.23
C GLU A 283 3.98 -21.95 -12.77
N GLN A 284 2.76 -21.94 -13.33
CA GLN A 284 2.12 -20.78 -13.94
C GLN A 284 0.63 -20.66 -13.57
N VAL A 285 0.22 -19.45 -13.18
CA VAL A 285 -1.18 -19.02 -12.99
C VAL A 285 -1.57 -18.01 -14.06
N SER A 286 -2.83 -17.99 -14.49
CA SER A 286 -3.33 -17.12 -15.56
C SER A 286 -4.52 -16.29 -15.10
N PHE A 287 -4.48 -15.00 -15.41
CA PHE A 287 -5.55 -14.05 -15.14
C PHE A 287 -5.84 -13.21 -16.37
N SER A 288 -7.06 -12.75 -16.48
CA SER A 288 -7.49 -11.86 -17.55
C SER A 288 -8.00 -10.53 -17.00
N PHE A 289 -7.64 -9.46 -17.71
CA PHE A 289 -8.11 -8.10 -17.53
C PHE A 289 -8.94 -7.71 -18.76
N SER A 290 -10.06 -7.04 -18.52
CA SER A 290 -10.90 -6.49 -19.58
C SER A 290 -10.29 -5.20 -20.14
N LEU A 291 -10.08 -5.14 -21.46
CA LEU A 291 -9.74 -3.92 -22.20
C LEU A 291 -10.99 -3.17 -22.70
N GLY A 292 -12.19 -3.63 -22.36
CA GLY A 292 -13.42 -3.10 -22.91
C GLY A 292 -13.58 -3.36 -24.41
N LYS A 293 -14.51 -2.66 -25.04
CA LYS A 293 -14.78 -2.82 -26.48
C LYS A 293 -13.75 -2.07 -27.31
N LEU A 294 -12.78 -2.80 -27.86
CA LEU A 294 -11.76 -2.25 -28.76
C LEU A 294 -12.38 -1.89 -30.12
N ARG A 295 -12.03 -0.72 -30.63
CA ARG A 295 -12.34 -0.23 -31.99
C ARG A 295 -11.08 -0.33 -32.86
N SER A 296 -11.23 -0.27 -34.17
CA SER A 296 -10.10 -0.25 -35.12
C SER A 296 -9.39 1.11 -35.13
N GLN A 297 -8.69 1.42 -34.04
CA GLN A 297 -7.90 2.64 -33.86
C GLN A 297 -6.62 2.34 -33.06
N TRP A 298 -5.69 3.29 -33.03
CA TRP A 298 -4.50 3.19 -32.20
C TRP A 298 -4.79 3.48 -30.73
N TYR A 299 -4.15 2.73 -29.85
CA TYR A 299 -4.24 2.89 -28.40
C TYR A 299 -2.85 3.03 -27.80
N SER A 300 -2.71 3.90 -26.79
CA SER A 300 -1.54 3.94 -25.92
C SER A 300 -1.92 3.30 -24.59
N ILE A 301 -1.36 2.12 -24.31
CA ILE A 301 -1.67 1.34 -23.11
C ILE A 301 -0.49 1.41 -22.15
N THR A 302 -0.74 1.78 -20.90
CA THR A 302 0.26 1.80 -19.82
C THR A 302 -0.25 0.95 -18.67
N ARG A 303 0.51 -0.10 -18.29
CA ARG A 303 0.16 -1.03 -17.22
C ARG A 303 1.26 -1.06 -16.17
N ASP A 304 0.87 -1.16 -14.91
CA ASP A 304 1.79 -1.43 -13.81
C ASP A 304 1.74 -2.95 -13.53
N ALA A 305 2.75 -3.67 -14.02
CA ALA A 305 2.81 -5.12 -13.91
C ALA A 305 2.87 -5.61 -12.46
N LEU A 306 3.44 -4.83 -11.54
CA LEU A 306 3.53 -5.16 -10.12
C LEU A 306 2.15 -5.05 -9.46
N VAL A 307 1.45 -3.96 -9.73
CA VAL A 307 0.09 -3.75 -9.23
C VAL A 307 -0.86 -4.77 -9.84
N ASP A 308 -0.82 -4.98 -11.15
CA ASP A 308 -1.70 -5.91 -11.83
C ASP A 308 -1.48 -7.35 -11.37
N ALA A 309 -0.23 -7.80 -11.18
CA ALA A 309 0.07 -9.11 -10.59
C ALA A 309 -0.44 -9.21 -9.13
N SER A 310 -0.22 -8.19 -8.29
CA SER A 310 -0.75 -8.13 -6.92
C SER A 310 -2.28 -8.26 -6.90
N ARG A 311 -2.98 -7.48 -7.74
CA ARG A 311 -4.45 -7.49 -7.82
C ARG A 311 -4.98 -8.82 -8.35
N ALA A 312 -4.33 -9.37 -9.37
CA ALA A 312 -4.65 -10.66 -9.94
C ALA A 312 -4.52 -11.79 -8.90
N LEU A 313 -3.39 -11.88 -8.20
CA LEU A 313 -3.19 -12.89 -7.15
C LEU A 313 -4.17 -12.71 -5.97
N SER A 314 -4.49 -11.46 -5.62
CA SER A 314 -5.53 -11.14 -4.61
C SER A 314 -6.92 -11.58 -5.04
N SER A 315 -7.15 -11.78 -6.33
CA SER A 315 -8.42 -12.26 -6.86
C SER A 315 -8.64 -13.76 -6.77
N MET A 316 -7.59 -14.54 -6.43
CA MET A 316 -7.70 -15.99 -6.28
C MET A 316 -8.54 -16.33 -5.05
N ASN A 317 -9.67 -16.99 -5.28
CA ASN A 317 -10.44 -17.66 -4.23
C ASN A 317 -9.71 -18.93 -3.77
N THR A 318 -8.67 -18.80 -2.97
CA THR A 318 -8.17 -19.96 -2.22
C THR A 318 -9.08 -20.16 -1.01
N SER A 319 -9.53 -21.39 -0.79
CA SER A 319 -10.49 -21.79 0.26
C SER A 319 -10.01 -21.57 1.71
N LYS A 320 -8.88 -20.88 1.89
CA LYS A 320 -8.38 -20.44 3.18
C LYS A 320 -8.48 -18.92 3.20
N LYS A 321 -9.23 -18.38 4.17
CA LYS A 321 -9.24 -16.96 4.56
C LYS A 321 -7.83 -16.35 4.42
N LYS A 322 -7.54 -15.70 3.30
CA LYS A 322 -6.48 -14.70 3.25
C LYS A 322 -7.15 -13.41 3.68
N GLU A 323 -6.86 -12.99 4.90
CA GLU A 323 -7.24 -11.68 5.42
C GLU A 323 -6.40 -10.64 4.68
N GLY A 324 -6.91 -10.15 3.55
CA GLY A 324 -6.35 -9.02 2.81
C GLY A 324 -5.71 -9.36 1.46
N ASN A 325 -5.34 -8.29 0.75
CA ASN A 325 -4.75 -8.37 -0.58
C ASN A 325 -3.29 -8.82 -0.53
N VAL A 326 -2.85 -9.53 -1.58
CA VAL A 326 -1.44 -9.83 -1.83
C VAL A 326 -0.68 -8.52 -2.00
N VAL A 327 0.32 -8.27 -1.16
CA VAL A 327 1.18 -7.09 -1.23
C VAL A 327 2.50 -7.51 -1.87
N LEU A 328 2.85 -6.87 -2.98
CA LEU A 328 4.14 -6.99 -3.65
C LEU A 328 4.85 -5.63 -3.59
N HIS A 329 6.17 -5.65 -3.51
CA HIS A 329 7.05 -4.49 -3.45
C HIS A 329 8.00 -4.47 -4.65
N PRO A 330 8.54 -3.30 -5.02
CA PRO A 330 9.58 -3.23 -6.03
C PRO A 330 10.73 -4.18 -5.70
N GLY A 331 11.11 -5.01 -6.68
CA GLY A 331 12.08 -6.09 -6.50
C GLY A 331 11.45 -7.48 -6.28
N ASP A 332 10.17 -7.59 -5.95
CA ASP A 332 9.51 -8.89 -5.75
C ASP A 332 9.17 -9.59 -7.08
N ILE A 333 9.19 -8.84 -8.19
CA ILE A 333 8.80 -9.34 -9.50
C ILE A 333 9.84 -9.06 -10.59
N LYS A 334 9.82 -9.89 -11.63
CA LYS A 334 10.53 -9.66 -12.89
C LYS A 334 9.58 -9.84 -14.07
N VAL A 335 9.51 -8.84 -14.95
CA VAL A 335 8.81 -8.99 -16.24
C VAL A 335 9.63 -9.93 -17.12
N VAL A 336 9.03 -11.03 -17.57
CA VAL A 336 9.67 -12.08 -18.37
C VAL A 336 9.47 -11.82 -19.86
N SER A 337 8.23 -11.54 -20.27
CA SER A 337 7.90 -11.29 -21.67
C SER A 337 6.63 -10.47 -21.83
N LEU A 338 6.56 -9.77 -22.97
CA LEU A 338 5.34 -9.17 -23.52
C LEU A 338 4.96 -9.97 -24.78
N GLY A 339 3.72 -10.42 -24.85
CA GLY A 339 3.19 -11.21 -25.96
C GLY A 339 2.01 -10.52 -26.61
N PHE A 340 1.80 -10.79 -27.89
CA PHE A 340 0.69 -10.29 -28.67
C PHE A 340 0.00 -11.45 -29.36
N ARG A 341 -1.34 -11.43 -29.39
CA ARG A 341 -2.16 -12.49 -29.98
C ARG A 341 -3.28 -11.88 -30.81
N GLY A 342 -3.70 -12.65 -31.81
CA GLY A 342 -4.68 -12.28 -32.80
C GLY A 342 -4.13 -11.38 -33.88
N ARG A 343 -4.99 -10.56 -34.50
CA ARG A 343 -4.61 -9.61 -35.54
C ARG A 343 -4.39 -8.24 -34.92
N VAL A 344 -3.12 -7.87 -34.74
CA VAL A 344 -2.73 -6.60 -34.11
C VAL A 344 -1.61 -5.91 -34.86
N SER A 345 -1.65 -4.58 -34.84
CA SER A 345 -0.55 -3.72 -35.27
C SER A 345 0.07 -3.07 -34.04
N VAL A 346 1.37 -3.18 -33.89
CA VAL A 346 2.10 -2.72 -32.71
C VAL A 346 3.26 -1.83 -33.16
N ARG A 347 3.45 -0.68 -32.50
CA ARG A 347 4.66 0.12 -32.69
C ARG A 347 5.84 -0.58 -32.04
N GLN A 348 6.96 -0.65 -32.76
CA GLN A 348 8.12 -1.44 -32.32
C GLN A 348 8.76 -0.92 -31.03
N ARG A 349 8.74 0.39 -30.79
CA ARG A 349 9.30 1.00 -29.57
C ARG A 349 8.39 0.80 -28.35
N ILE A 350 8.60 -0.31 -27.63
CA ILE A 350 7.94 -0.63 -26.36
C ILE A 350 8.81 -0.11 -25.21
N GLU A 351 8.20 0.64 -24.30
CA GLU A 351 8.87 1.27 -23.17
C GLU A 351 8.49 0.59 -21.85
N GLN A 352 9.49 0.19 -21.07
CA GLN A 352 9.35 -0.19 -19.67
C GLN A 352 10.06 0.86 -18.81
N SER A 353 9.45 1.30 -17.72
CA SER A 353 10.04 2.31 -16.84
C SER A 353 9.72 1.99 -15.39
N GLU A 354 10.51 2.52 -14.45
CA GLU A 354 10.25 2.39 -13.01
C GLU A 354 8.90 2.99 -12.61
N SER A 355 8.52 4.10 -13.25
CA SER A 355 7.22 4.74 -13.02
C SER A 355 6.68 5.43 -14.27
N ALA A 356 5.37 5.64 -14.28
CA ALA A 356 4.67 6.40 -15.32
C ALA A 356 3.70 7.43 -14.70
N HIS A 357 4.13 8.11 -13.63
CA HIS A 357 3.27 8.98 -12.81
C HIS A 357 2.50 10.03 -13.61
N ARG A 358 3.14 10.67 -14.59
CA ARG A 358 2.48 11.65 -15.46
C ARG A 358 1.35 11.02 -16.27
N LYS A 359 1.55 9.82 -16.82
CA LYS A 359 0.53 9.09 -17.59
C LYS A 359 -0.65 8.74 -16.68
N SER A 360 -0.39 8.16 -15.50
CA SER A 360 -1.43 7.82 -14.52
C SER A 360 -2.23 9.05 -14.05
N PHE A 361 -1.58 10.18 -13.80
CA PHE A 361 -2.26 11.43 -13.44
C PHE A 361 -3.19 11.92 -14.55
N LEU A 362 -2.68 11.99 -15.79
CA LEU A 362 -3.47 12.45 -16.93
C LEU A 362 -4.63 11.50 -17.24
N THR A 363 -4.42 10.18 -17.18
CA THR A 363 -5.49 9.20 -17.34
C THR A 363 -6.61 9.39 -16.29
N ALA A 364 -6.27 9.68 -15.04
CA ALA A 364 -7.26 9.99 -14.02
C ALA A 364 -8.00 11.32 -14.30
N ALA A 365 -7.28 12.35 -14.74
CA ALA A 365 -7.86 13.64 -15.11
C ALA A 365 -8.81 13.53 -16.31
N ASP A 366 -8.40 12.83 -17.36
CA ASP A 366 -9.22 12.58 -18.56
C ASP A 366 -10.48 11.80 -18.21
N TRP A 367 -10.37 10.81 -17.31
CA TRP A 367 -11.54 10.09 -16.80
C TRP A 367 -12.51 11.03 -16.09
N LEU A 368 -12.01 11.91 -15.21
CA LEU A 368 -12.86 12.89 -14.50
C LEU A 368 -13.56 13.84 -15.48
N ILE A 369 -12.87 14.35 -16.49
CA ILE A 369 -13.46 15.22 -17.52
C ILE A 369 -14.56 14.48 -18.29
N THR A 370 -14.31 13.24 -18.69
CA THR A 370 -15.21 12.46 -19.56
C THR A 370 -16.44 11.93 -18.80
N ASN A 371 -16.37 11.81 -17.47
CA ASN A 371 -17.42 11.22 -16.64
C ASN A 371 -18.10 12.24 -15.71
N GLN A 372 -17.86 13.53 -15.90
CA GLN A 372 -18.62 14.58 -15.21
C GLN A 372 -20.03 14.66 -15.80
N ASP A 373 -21.05 14.68 -14.94
CA ASP A 373 -22.44 14.83 -15.37
C ASP A 373 -22.78 16.28 -15.75
N GLU A 374 -23.97 16.49 -16.33
CA GLU A 374 -24.46 17.81 -16.75
C GLU A 374 -24.60 18.82 -15.60
N LYS A 375 -24.60 18.36 -14.34
CA LYS A 375 -24.69 19.21 -13.13
C LYS A 375 -23.30 19.53 -12.57
N GLY A 376 -22.23 19.10 -13.23
CA GLY A 376 -20.85 19.27 -12.77
C GLY A 376 -20.41 18.25 -11.72
N GLY A 377 -21.20 17.21 -11.47
CA GLY A 377 -20.95 16.21 -10.45
C GLY A 377 -20.36 14.90 -10.97
N TRP A 378 -19.78 14.11 -10.07
CA TRP A 378 -19.47 12.70 -10.33
C TRP A 378 -20.35 11.79 -9.49
N ALA A 379 -21.43 11.29 -10.11
CA ALA A 379 -22.41 10.45 -9.44
C ALA A 379 -21.82 9.07 -9.07
N VAL A 380 -22.04 8.63 -7.83
CA VAL A 380 -21.58 7.31 -7.37
C VAL A 380 -22.61 6.24 -7.76
N PRO A 381 -22.26 5.21 -8.55
CA PRO A 381 -23.22 4.31 -9.17
C PRO A 381 -23.76 3.20 -8.25
N VAL A 382 -23.54 3.31 -6.93
CA VAL A 382 -23.94 2.29 -5.94
C VAL A 382 -24.62 2.93 -4.74
N GLU A 383 -25.52 2.18 -4.09
CA GLU A 383 -26.16 2.58 -2.85
C GLU A 383 -25.13 2.70 -1.72
N ARG A 384 -25.32 3.69 -0.83
CA ARG A 384 -24.54 3.82 0.40
C ARG A 384 -25.45 3.90 1.62
N ALA A 385 -25.40 2.87 2.47
CA ALA A 385 -26.00 2.90 3.80
C ALA A 385 -25.04 3.44 4.86
N ILE A 386 -25.52 4.33 5.73
CA ILE A 386 -24.77 5.03 6.78
C ILE A 386 -25.51 4.86 8.11
N ALA A 387 -24.76 4.73 9.20
CA ALA A 387 -25.26 4.64 10.58
C ALA A 387 -26.36 3.57 10.74
N ASP A 388 -26.00 2.30 10.53
CA ASP A 388 -26.93 1.15 10.61
C ASP A 388 -28.20 1.34 9.76
N ARG A 389 -28.00 1.83 8.53
CA ARG A 389 -29.04 2.14 7.53
C ARG A 389 -30.02 3.26 7.93
N ARG A 390 -29.69 4.10 8.92
CA ARG A 390 -30.50 5.30 9.24
C ARG A 390 -30.53 6.32 8.11
N LEU A 391 -29.48 6.35 7.29
CA LEU A 391 -29.43 7.12 6.05
C LEU A 391 -29.00 6.18 4.93
N VAL A 392 -29.82 6.12 3.88
CA VAL A 392 -29.53 5.34 2.67
C VAL A 392 -29.51 6.30 1.50
N LEU A 393 -28.36 6.41 0.86
CA LEU A 393 -28.18 7.20 -0.36
C LEU A 393 -28.36 6.26 -1.55
N PRO A 394 -29.40 6.45 -2.39
CA PRO A 394 -29.58 5.64 -3.59
C PRO A 394 -28.44 5.88 -4.57
N ALA A 395 -28.17 4.91 -5.45
CA ALA A 395 -27.21 5.06 -6.53
C ALA A 395 -27.47 6.36 -7.31
N GLY A 396 -26.40 7.07 -7.64
CA GLY A 396 -26.44 8.40 -8.26
C GLY A 396 -26.18 9.57 -7.31
N TRP A 397 -25.87 9.29 -6.03
CA TRP A 397 -25.55 10.33 -5.05
C TRP A 397 -24.18 11.00 -5.30
N HIS A 398 -24.05 12.25 -4.88
CA HIS A 398 -22.81 13.05 -4.99
C HIS A 398 -22.15 13.23 -3.62
N SER A 399 -20.82 13.42 -3.63
CA SER A 399 -20.01 13.63 -2.43
C SER A 399 -19.26 14.95 -2.52
N ALA A 400 -19.33 15.78 -1.49
CA ALA A 400 -18.52 17.01 -1.40
C ALA A 400 -17.00 16.75 -1.37
N MET A 401 -16.56 15.52 -1.06
CA MET A 401 -15.15 15.12 -1.15
C MET A 401 -14.79 14.59 -2.55
N ALA A 402 -15.79 14.21 -3.36
CA ALA A 402 -15.57 13.85 -4.76
C ALA A 402 -15.51 15.08 -5.66
N GLN A 403 -16.30 16.10 -5.34
CA GLN A 403 -16.20 17.44 -5.92
C GLN A 403 -14.93 18.13 -5.43
#